data_AF-A0A7Y2FZ30-F1
#
_entry.id   AF-A0A7Y2FZ30-F1
#
_cell.length_a   1.000
_cell.length_b   1.000
_cell.length_c   1.000
_cell.angle_alpha   90.00
_cell.angle_beta   90.00
_cell.angle_gamma   90.00
#
_symmetry.space_group_name_H-M   'P 1'
#
loop_
_entity.id
_entity.type
_entity.pdbx_description
1 polymer ?
#
loop_
_entity_poly.entity_id
_entity_poly.type
_entity_poly.pdbx_seq_one_letter_code
_entity_poly.pdbx_strand_id
1 'polypeptide(L)'
;YMPFRPEVPEEILIQANHILGSGQTSLAKFLIIADQAGDKDLHSKDIPGFLKHVLERIDLSRDLHFQTKTTIDTLDYSGSGWNSGSKVIMACRGPKLRTLGTVLPRIENAAPIQNLKVAFPGVIAVKIDAYSDPQKTKSEIKALSDWIDSQDWKTQFPWIVLVDDPDFVSDHLNNFIWVTFTRINPSHDISGVGSFVENKHWGCIGPLILDARIKPHHAPVLETDKSVVSSVDELFKKGGPLEDWG
;
A
#
# COMPACT_ATOMS: atom_id res chain seq x y z
N TYR A 1 -26.95 -13.52 -8.32
CA TYR A 1 -26.71 -12.56 -9.42
C TYR A 1 -28.01 -11.86 -9.77
N MET A 2 -28.12 -10.54 -9.51
CA MET A 2 -29.29 -9.74 -9.89
C MET A 2 -28.89 -8.79 -11.04
N PRO A 3 -29.30 -9.04 -12.29
CA PRO A 3 -28.75 -8.38 -13.49
C PRO A 3 -28.98 -6.86 -13.60
N PHE A 4 -29.73 -6.25 -12.67
CA PHE A 4 -30.06 -4.82 -12.68
C PHE A 4 -29.41 -4.03 -11.55
N ARG A 5 -28.59 -4.67 -10.71
CA ARG A 5 -27.90 -3.99 -9.61
C ARG A 5 -26.51 -3.51 -10.05
N PRO A 6 -26.05 -2.35 -9.57
CA PRO A 6 -24.66 -1.95 -9.71
C PRO A 6 -23.73 -3.05 -9.18
N GLU A 7 -22.64 -3.30 -9.90
CA GLU A 7 -21.59 -4.21 -9.43
C GLU A 7 -20.88 -3.56 -8.23
N VAL A 8 -21.10 -4.15 -7.06
CA VAL A 8 -20.50 -3.75 -5.77
C VAL A 8 -19.96 -4.99 -5.08
N PRO A 9 -19.14 -4.90 -4.02
CA PRO A 9 -18.45 -6.08 -3.45
C PRO A 9 -19.32 -7.28 -3.09
N GLU A 10 -20.59 -7.09 -2.68
CA GLU A 10 -21.56 -8.14 -2.32
C GLU A 10 -20.92 -9.33 -1.56
N GLU A 11 -20.96 -10.54 -2.12
CA GLU A 11 -20.48 -11.78 -1.50
C GLU A 11 -18.95 -11.86 -1.35
N ILE A 12 -18.18 -11.02 -2.05
CA ILE A 12 -16.72 -10.98 -1.88
C ILE A 12 -16.35 -10.63 -0.44
N LEU A 13 -17.16 -9.81 0.24
CA LEU A 13 -16.94 -9.48 1.66
C LEU A 13 -17.14 -10.69 2.59
N ILE A 14 -17.96 -11.67 2.20
CA ILE A 14 -18.10 -12.92 2.96
C ILE A 14 -16.78 -13.70 2.88
N GLN A 15 -16.22 -13.83 1.69
CA GLN A 15 -14.92 -14.47 1.48
C GLN A 15 -13.80 -13.73 2.22
N ALA A 16 -13.83 -12.40 2.18
CA ALA A 16 -12.84 -11.57 2.87
C ALA A 16 -12.85 -11.80 4.38
N ASN A 17 -14.04 -11.84 4.99
CA ASN A 17 -14.19 -12.13 6.41
C ASN A 17 -13.79 -13.58 6.76
N HIS A 18 -14.04 -14.54 5.87
CA HIS A 18 -13.60 -15.93 6.08
C HIS A 18 -12.06 -16.04 6.09
N ILE A 19 -11.38 -15.38 5.15
CA ILE A 19 -9.92 -15.33 5.06
C ILE A 19 -9.33 -14.66 6.32
N LEU A 20 -9.84 -13.49 6.72
CA LEU A 20 -9.34 -12.79 7.90
C LEU A 20 -9.84 -13.39 9.23
N GLY A 21 -10.80 -14.30 9.18
CA GLY A 21 -11.40 -14.93 10.37
C GLY A 21 -10.76 -16.25 10.78
N SER A 22 -9.78 -16.77 10.02
CA SER A 22 -9.24 -18.12 10.26
C SER A 22 -7.73 -18.22 10.06
N GLY A 23 -7.10 -19.15 10.79
CA GLY A 23 -5.71 -19.55 10.61
C GLY A 23 -4.68 -18.40 10.66
N GLN A 24 -3.59 -18.56 9.91
CA GLN A 24 -2.51 -17.58 9.82
C GLN A 24 -2.94 -16.30 9.08
N THR A 25 -3.92 -16.41 8.17
CA THR A 25 -4.42 -15.27 7.40
C THR A 25 -5.16 -14.25 8.28
N SER A 26 -5.61 -14.65 9.47
CA SER A 26 -6.18 -13.73 10.46
C SER A 26 -5.19 -12.67 10.96
N LEU A 27 -3.88 -12.88 10.83
CA LEU A 27 -2.84 -11.92 11.23
C LEU A 27 -2.62 -10.83 10.17
N ALA A 28 -3.04 -11.04 8.92
CA ALA A 28 -2.86 -10.06 7.85
C ALA A 28 -3.57 -8.73 8.14
N LYS A 29 -2.90 -7.61 7.85
CA LYS A 29 -3.47 -6.25 7.98
C LYS A 29 -4.03 -5.66 6.69
N PHE A 30 -3.64 -6.21 5.54
CA PHE A 30 -4.22 -5.90 4.25
C PHE A 30 -4.82 -7.16 3.66
N LEU A 31 -6.07 -7.07 3.21
CA LEU A 31 -6.65 -8.03 2.29
C LEU A 31 -7.17 -7.30 1.07
N ILE A 32 -6.45 -7.44 -0.04
CA ILE A 32 -6.93 -7.00 -1.35
C ILE A 32 -7.61 -8.20 -2.00
N ILE A 33 -8.88 -8.04 -2.36
CA ILE A 33 -9.68 -9.09 -2.96
C ILE A 33 -10.47 -8.50 -4.12
N ALA A 34 -10.52 -9.23 -5.24
CA ALA A 34 -11.21 -8.77 -6.44
C ALA A 34 -11.98 -9.91 -7.09
N ASP A 35 -13.05 -9.59 -7.80
CA ASP A 35 -13.64 -10.52 -8.76
C ASP A 35 -12.88 -10.49 -10.09
N GLN A 36 -13.18 -11.48 -10.93
CA GLN A 36 -12.61 -11.59 -12.27
C GLN A 36 -13.32 -10.67 -13.28
N ALA A 37 -13.81 -9.48 -12.89
CA ALA A 37 -14.71 -8.63 -13.68
C ALA A 37 -14.26 -8.41 -15.15
N GLY A 38 -14.71 -9.30 -16.04
CA GLY A 38 -14.30 -9.36 -17.45
C GLY A 38 -12.90 -9.92 -17.74
N ASP A 39 -12.13 -10.30 -16.72
CA ASP A 39 -10.75 -10.80 -16.80
C ASP A 39 -10.67 -12.23 -16.26
N LYS A 40 -10.89 -13.21 -17.15
CA LYS A 40 -10.96 -14.63 -16.78
C LYS A 40 -9.61 -15.22 -16.37
N ASP A 41 -8.53 -14.56 -16.77
CA ASP A 41 -7.15 -15.00 -16.49
C ASP A 41 -6.60 -14.34 -15.22
N LEU A 42 -7.37 -13.45 -14.58
CA LEU A 42 -6.99 -12.81 -13.32
C LEU A 42 -6.67 -13.86 -12.26
N HIS A 43 -5.44 -13.79 -11.73
CA HIS A 43 -4.92 -14.73 -10.76
C HIS A 43 -4.06 -14.03 -9.71
N SER A 44 -4.30 -14.29 -8.43
CA SER A 44 -3.61 -13.59 -7.32
C SER A 44 -2.10 -13.86 -7.23
N LYS A 45 -1.62 -14.97 -7.81
CA LYS A 45 -0.17 -15.25 -7.95
C LYS A 45 0.52 -14.41 -9.03
N ASP A 46 -0.23 -13.85 -9.99
CA ASP A 46 0.28 -12.81 -10.88
C ASP A 46 0.09 -11.45 -10.20
N ILE A 47 1.00 -11.13 -9.28
CA ILE A 47 0.92 -9.91 -8.46
C ILE A 47 0.83 -8.64 -9.33
N PRO A 48 1.67 -8.44 -10.37
CA PRO A 48 1.54 -7.29 -11.26
C PRO A 48 0.17 -7.21 -11.94
N GLY A 49 -0.30 -8.32 -12.54
CA GLY A 49 -1.60 -8.37 -13.22
C GLY A 49 -2.76 -8.08 -12.26
N PHE A 50 -2.74 -8.70 -11.08
CA PHE A 50 -3.74 -8.52 -10.04
C PHE A 50 -3.78 -7.09 -9.50
N LEU A 51 -2.63 -6.49 -9.16
CA LEU A 51 -2.58 -5.11 -8.68
C LEU A 51 -3.06 -4.13 -9.75
N LYS A 52 -2.64 -4.31 -11.00
CA LYS A 52 -3.13 -3.48 -12.12
C LYS A 52 -4.66 -3.58 -12.24
N HIS A 53 -5.20 -4.79 -12.20
CA HIS A 53 -6.64 -5.03 -12.27
C HIS A 53 -7.40 -4.25 -11.17
N VAL A 54 -6.91 -4.35 -9.93
CA VAL A 54 -7.48 -3.67 -8.76
C VAL A 54 -7.39 -2.15 -8.90
N LEU A 55 -6.21 -1.60 -9.20
CA LEU A 55 -6.02 -0.14 -9.28
C LEU A 55 -6.88 0.48 -10.38
N GLU A 56 -7.15 -0.23 -11.47
CA GLU A 56 -8.03 0.22 -12.55
C GLU A 56 -9.53 0.28 -12.14
N ARG A 57 -9.94 -0.44 -11.10
CA ARG A 57 -11.35 -0.74 -10.79
C ARG A 57 -11.82 -0.36 -9.40
N ILE A 58 -10.91 -0.25 -8.42
CA ILE A 58 -11.28 -0.01 -7.03
C ILE A 58 -11.98 1.35 -6.87
N ASP A 59 -13.14 1.37 -6.24
CA ASP A 59 -13.84 2.59 -5.85
C ASP A 59 -13.43 2.99 -4.43
N LEU A 60 -12.54 3.98 -4.31
CA LEU A 60 -11.98 4.39 -3.01
C LEU A 60 -13.01 5.07 -2.09
N SER A 61 -14.19 5.39 -2.60
CA SER A 61 -15.29 5.94 -1.80
C SER A 61 -16.12 4.85 -1.11
N ARG A 62 -15.97 3.58 -1.53
CA ARG A 62 -16.87 2.47 -1.16
C ARG A 62 -16.15 1.18 -0.76
N ASP A 63 -15.07 0.83 -1.46
CA ASP A 63 -14.48 -0.51 -1.44
C ASP A 63 -13.48 -0.71 -0.28
N LEU A 64 -13.42 0.24 0.67
CA LEU A 64 -12.51 0.24 1.81
C LEU A 64 -13.26 -0.13 3.09
N HIS A 65 -12.91 -1.28 3.68
CA HIS A 65 -13.57 -1.77 4.89
C HIS A 65 -12.56 -1.95 6.02
N PHE A 66 -12.58 -1.02 6.97
CA PHE A 66 -11.63 -0.98 8.08
C PHE A 66 -12.10 -1.75 9.32
N GLN A 67 -11.15 -2.40 9.98
CA GLN A 67 -11.27 -2.89 11.35
C GLN A 67 -10.20 -2.18 12.18
N THR A 68 -10.58 -1.22 13.03
CA THR A 68 -9.63 -0.20 13.56
C THR A 68 -9.09 -0.50 14.96
N LYS A 69 -9.59 -1.53 15.64
CA LYS A 69 -9.17 -1.93 16.99
C LYS A 69 -9.10 -3.44 17.08
N THR A 70 -8.10 -4.02 16.43
CA THR A 70 -7.97 -5.47 16.29
C THR A 70 -6.56 -5.95 16.60
N THR A 71 -6.41 -7.26 16.71
CA THR A 71 -5.13 -7.92 16.94
C THR A 71 -4.41 -8.13 15.62
N ILE A 72 -3.11 -7.87 15.61
CA ILE A 72 -2.23 -8.09 14.46
C ILE A 72 -1.03 -8.96 14.86
N ASP A 73 -0.20 -9.31 13.88
CA ASP A 73 1.01 -10.11 14.10
C ASP A 73 1.92 -9.49 15.19
N THR A 74 2.52 -10.34 16.01
CA THR A 74 3.39 -9.93 17.13
C THR A 74 4.68 -9.23 16.69
N LEU A 75 5.11 -9.46 15.45
CA LEU A 75 6.29 -8.85 14.83
C LEU A 75 5.91 -7.67 13.93
N ASP A 76 4.63 -7.28 13.88
CA ASP A 76 4.20 -6.08 13.19
C ASP A 76 4.33 -4.85 14.10
N TYR A 77 5.42 -4.12 13.90
CA TYR A 77 5.74 -2.90 14.65
C TYR A 77 5.04 -1.65 14.12
N SER A 78 4.15 -1.73 13.12
CA SER A 78 3.39 -0.55 12.66
C SER A 78 2.21 -0.19 13.58
N GLY A 79 1.82 -1.13 14.44
CA GLY A 79 0.72 -0.98 15.39
C GLY A 79 0.93 0.10 16.47
N SER A 80 -0.15 0.52 17.12
CA SER A 80 -0.11 1.51 18.22
C SER A 80 0.17 0.90 19.59
N GLY A 81 0.44 -0.40 19.65
CA GLY A 81 0.68 -1.15 20.89
C GLY A 81 1.01 -2.62 20.62
N TRP A 82 1.25 -3.38 21.69
CA TRP A 82 1.61 -4.80 21.57
C TRP A 82 0.43 -5.60 21.00
N ASN A 83 0.67 -6.27 19.86
CA ASN A 83 -0.32 -7.05 19.12
C ASN A 83 -1.60 -6.26 18.83
N SER A 84 -1.52 -4.93 18.65
CA SER A 84 -2.68 -4.08 18.44
C SER A 84 -2.50 -3.18 17.23
N GLY A 85 -3.50 -3.16 16.37
CA GLY A 85 -3.53 -2.27 15.23
C GLY A 85 -4.85 -2.33 14.50
N SER A 86 -4.78 -2.22 13.18
CA SER A 86 -5.94 -2.20 12.32
C SER A 86 -5.74 -3.06 11.08
N LYS A 87 -6.86 -3.40 10.45
CA LYS A 87 -6.90 -4.13 9.18
C LYS A 87 -7.75 -3.34 8.18
N VAL A 88 -7.45 -3.48 6.90
CA VAL A 88 -8.30 -2.99 5.82
C VAL A 88 -8.52 -4.09 4.79
N ILE A 89 -9.79 -4.29 4.43
CA ILE A 89 -10.18 -5.05 3.25
C ILE A 89 -10.39 -4.03 2.12
N MET A 90 -9.70 -4.24 0.99
CA MET A 90 -9.91 -3.52 -0.26
C MET A 90 -10.66 -4.47 -1.20
N ALA A 91 -11.99 -4.35 -1.23
CA ALA A 91 -12.86 -5.28 -1.95
C ALA A 91 -13.24 -4.70 -3.32
N CYS A 92 -12.46 -5.03 -4.34
CA CYS A 92 -12.60 -4.46 -5.68
C CYS A 92 -13.60 -5.29 -6.51
N ARG A 93 -14.77 -4.73 -6.79
CA ARG A 93 -15.74 -5.31 -7.74
C ARG A 93 -16.41 -4.22 -8.55
N GLY A 94 -16.35 -4.37 -9.87
CA GLY A 94 -17.04 -3.48 -10.79
C GLY A 94 -16.27 -3.19 -12.08
N PRO A 95 -16.78 -2.25 -12.89
CA PRO A 95 -16.18 -1.91 -14.17
C PRO A 95 -14.84 -1.19 -13.99
N LYS A 96 -14.03 -1.16 -15.07
CA LYS A 96 -12.84 -0.32 -15.14
C LYS A 96 -13.23 1.16 -14.97
N LEU A 97 -12.71 1.81 -13.93
CA LEU A 97 -13.00 3.19 -13.55
C LEU A 97 -11.97 4.18 -14.11
N ARG A 98 -10.73 3.72 -14.33
CA ARG A 98 -9.61 4.59 -14.72
C ARG A 98 -8.57 3.87 -15.57
N THR A 99 -7.79 4.67 -16.30
CA THR A 99 -6.55 4.22 -16.95
C THR A 99 -5.36 4.67 -16.10
N LEU A 100 -4.46 3.74 -15.79
CA LEU A 100 -3.35 4.00 -14.87
C LEU A 100 -2.24 4.80 -15.55
N GLY A 101 -1.75 5.82 -14.86
CA GLY A 101 -0.60 6.60 -15.28
C GLY A 101 0.70 5.80 -15.12
N THR A 102 1.60 5.92 -16.10
CA THR A 102 2.90 5.23 -16.11
C THR A 102 4.09 6.19 -16.17
N VAL A 103 3.82 7.48 -16.38
CA VAL A 103 4.83 8.53 -16.49
C VAL A 103 4.41 9.67 -15.58
N LEU A 104 5.37 10.27 -14.90
CA LEU A 104 5.08 11.43 -14.09
C LEU A 104 4.67 12.62 -14.96
N PRO A 105 3.63 13.35 -14.58
CA PRO A 105 3.31 14.62 -15.18
C PRO A 105 4.41 15.64 -14.82
N ARG A 106 4.47 16.75 -15.56
CA ARG A 106 5.37 17.85 -15.20
C ARG A 106 4.86 18.48 -13.90
N ILE A 107 5.67 18.43 -12.86
CA ILE A 107 5.33 18.93 -11.53
C ILE A 107 6.04 20.27 -11.32
N GLU A 108 5.26 21.35 -11.19
CA GLU A 108 5.76 22.69 -10.86
C GLU A 108 5.32 23.05 -9.43
N ASN A 109 6.23 23.57 -8.60
CA ASN A 109 5.97 24.03 -7.23
C ASN A 109 5.22 23.03 -6.34
N ALA A 110 5.92 21.97 -5.94
CA ALA A 110 5.31 20.86 -5.21
C ALA A 110 5.69 20.79 -3.73
N ALA A 111 6.17 21.87 -3.11
CA ALA A 111 6.49 21.85 -1.68
C ALA A 111 5.28 21.31 -0.87
N PRO A 112 5.44 20.28 -0.02
CA PRO A 112 6.69 19.77 0.59
C PRO A 112 7.40 18.60 -0.14
N ILE A 113 7.07 18.31 -1.39
CA ILE A 113 7.62 17.20 -2.18
C ILE A 113 9.09 17.45 -2.53
N GLN A 114 9.95 16.52 -2.10
CA GLN A 114 11.40 16.54 -2.31
C GLN A 114 11.82 15.62 -3.48
N ASN A 115 11.11 14.50 -3.66
CA ASN A 115 11.35 13.54 -4.73
C ASN A 115 10.03 12.80 -5.03
N LEU A 116 9.86 12.38 -6.28
CA LEU A 116 8.65 11.75 -6.75
C LEU A 116 8.98 10.76 -7.88
N LYS A 117 8.45 9.54 -7.80
CA LYS A 117 8.69 8.44 -8.75
C LYS A 117 7.41 7.66 -9.01
N VAL A 118 7.23 7.16 -10.24
CA VAL A 118 6.22 6.11 -10.49
C VAL A 118 6.80 4.80 -9.97
N ALA A 119 6.18 4.21 -8.94
CA ALA A 119 6.62 2.93 -8.39
C ALA A 119 5.97 1.72 -9.09
N PHE A 120 4.78 1.94 -9.63
CA PHE A 120 3.99 0.97 -10.40
C PHE A 120 2.95 1.75 -11.22
N PRO A 121 2.41 1.24 -12.34
CA PRO A 121 1.30 1.90 -13.01
C PRO A 121 0.18 2.26 -12.01
N GLY A 122 -0.14 3.55 -11.91
CA GLY A 122 -1.15 4.06 -10.98
C GLY A 122 -0.68 4.27 -9.53
N VAL A 123 0.62 4.11 -9.26
CA VAL A 123 1.22 4.32 -7.93
C VAL A 123 2.38 5.30 -8.02
N ILE A 124 2.31 6.36 -7.22
CA ILE A 124 3.42 7.32 -7.07
C ILE A 124 4.06 7.13 -5.69
N ALA A 125 5.37 6.97 -5.65
CA ALA A 125 6.18 7.11 -4.44
C ALA A 125 6.62 8.57 -4.27
N VAL A 126 6.37 9.14 -3.09
CA VAL A 126 6.61 10.56 -2.78
C VAL A 126 7.49 10.66 -1.54
N LYS A 127 8.55 11.46 -1.65
CA LYS A 127 9.34 11.89 -0.51
C LYS A 127 8.92 13.28 -0.07
N ILE A 128 8.60 13.39 1.21
CA ILE A 128 8.48 14.65 1.95
C ILE A 128 9.44 14.59 3.14
N ASP A 129 9.31 15.49 4.11
CA ASP A 129 10.03 15.39 5.37
C ASP A 129 9.84 14.02 6.03
N ALA A 130 10.89 13.55 6.72
CA ALA A 130 10.82 12.35 7.52
C ALA A 130 9.70 12.46 8.58
N TYR A 131 9.08 11.33 8.92
CA TYR A 131 8.05 11.29 9.95
C TYR A 131 8.61 11.84 11.27
N SER A 132 7.89 12.80 11.88
CA SER A 132 8.22 13.30 13.22
C SER A 132 7.23 12.77 14.26
N ASP A 133 5.97 13.15 14.09
CA ASP A 133 4.90 12.93 15.06
C ASP A 133 3.53 12.97 14.36
N PRO A 134 2.47 12.46 15.02
CA PRO A 134 1.14 12.41 14.42
C PRO A 134 0.52 13.78 14.07
N GLN A 135 0.86 14.85 14.79
CA GLN A 135 0.27 16.17 14.52
C GLN A 135 0.90 16.83 13.30
N LYS A 136 2.24 16.85 13.23
CA LYS A 136 2.94 17.36 12.03
C LYS A 136 2.54 16.55 10.79
N THR A 137 2.47 15.22 10.92
CA THR A 137 2.06 14.32 9.83
C THR A 137 0.68 14.66 9.30
N LYS A 138 -0.30 14.96 10.16
CA LYS A 138 -1.64 15.39 9.72
C LYS A 138 -1.59 16.68 8.91
N SER A 139 -0.79 17.65 9.32
CA SER A 139 -0.61 18.91 8.58
C SER A 139 0.07 18.70 7.23
N GLU A 140 1.10 17.86 7.18
CA GLU A 140 1.82 17.49 5.95
C GLU A 140 0.89 16.76 4.95
N ILE A 141 0.15 15.75 5.42
CA ILE A 141 -0.82 15.01 4.60
C ILE A 141 -1.92 15.93 4.11
N LYS A 142 -2.40 16.87 4.94
CA LYS A 142 -3.40 17.85 4.50
C LYS A 142 -2.87 18.72 3.37
N ALA A 143 -1.68 19.32 3.53
CA ALA A 143 -1.09 20.17 2.50
C ALA A 143 -0.85 19.39 1.19
N LEU A 144 -0.35 18.16 1.30
CA LEU A 144 -0.17 17.27 0.16
C LEU A 144 -1.50 16.93 -0.51
N SER A 145 -2.52 16.60 0.28
CA SER A 145 -3.86 16.28 -0.22
C SER A 145 -4.48 17.45 -0.99
N ASP A 146 -4.41 18.66 -0.43
CA ASP A 146 -4.91 19.88 -1.09
C ASP A 146 -4.17 20.12 -2.41
N TRP A 147 -2.85 19.93 -2.43
CA TRP A 147 -2.04 20.05 -3.65
C TRP A 147 -2.44 19.00 -4.70
N ILE A 148 -2.55 17.71 -4.33
CA ILE A 148 -2.96 16.63 -5.25
C ILE A 148 -4.36 16.88 -5.81
N ASP A 149 -5.27 17.42 -5.00
CA ASP A 149 -6.64 17.69 -5.47
C ASP A 149 -6.67 18.72 -6.61
N SER A 150 -5.70 19.64 -6.66
CA SER A 150 -5.55 20.59 -7.77
C SER A 150 -4.96 19.99 -9.05
N GLN A 151 -4.55 18.73 -9.05
CA GLN A 151 -3.85 18.10 -10.16
C GLN A 151 -4.78 17.32 -11.10
N ASP A 152 -4.68 17.58 -12.40
CA ASP A 152 -5.50 16.88 -13.42
C ASP A 152 -5.21 15.38 -13.50
N TRP A 153 -3.97 14.99 -13.20
CA TRP A 153 -3.51 13.61 -13.27
C TRP A 153 -3.95 12.75 -12.08
N LYS A 154 -4.54 13.32 -11.03
CA LYS A 154 -4.86 12.60 -9.77
C LYS A 154 -5.67 11.33 -10.00
N THR A 155 -6.54 11.30 -10.99
CA THR A 155 -7.39 10.14 -11.30
C THR A 155 -6.63 8.97 -11.92
N GLN A 156 -5.44 9.21 -12.47
CA GLN A 156 -4.58 8.18 -13.09
C GLN A 156 -3.72 7.44 -12.05
N PHE A 157 -3.54 8.02 -10.87
CA PHE A 157 -2.70 7.50 -9.80
C PHE A 157 -3.52 7.31 -8.53
N PRO A 158 -4.34 6.25 -8.43
CA PRO A 158 -5.20 6.01 -7.28
C PRO A 158 -4.43 5.87 -5.96
N TRP A 159 -3.15 5.52 -5.96
CA TRP A 159 -2.32 5.43 -4.75
C TRP A 159 -1.11 6.36 -4.81
N ILE A 160 -0.92 7.09 -3.71
CA ILE A 160 0.22 7.98 -3.45
C ILE A 160 0.87 7.49 -2.16
N VAL A 161 2.11 7.02 -2.22
CA VAL A 161 2.79 6.39 -1.10
C VAL A 161 3.88 7.32 -0.58
N LEU A 162 3.77 7.76 0.66
CA LEU A 162 4.84 8.52 1.30
C LEU A 162 5.94 7.56 1.75
N VAL A 163 7.16 7.81 1.28
CA VAL A 163 8.31 6.94 1.53
C VAL A 163 9.57 7.76 1.76
N ASP A 164 10.53 7.19 2.50
CA ASP A 164 11.81 7.83 2.78
C ASP A 164 12.75 7.86 1.55
N ASP A 165 12.59 6.87 0.65
CA ASP A 165 13.41 6.69 -0.56
C ASP A 165 12.55 6.24 -1.76
N PRO A 166 12.07 7.19 -2.60
CA PRO A 166 11.31 6.88 -3.80
C PRO A 166 12.12 6.13 -4.87
N ASP A 167 13.44 6.33 -4.94
CA ASP A 167 14.29 5.65 -5.92
C ASP A 167 14.34 4.15 -5.60
N PHE A 168 14.61 3.77 -4.36
CA PHE A 168 14.55 2.37 -3.92
C PHE A 168 13.17 1.74 -4.15
N VAL A 169 12.11 2.46 -3.80
CA VAL A 169 10.72 1.97 -3.91
C VAL A 169 10.28 1.77 -5.36
N SER A 170 10.79 2.58 -6.29
CA SER A 170 10.43 2.49 -7.72
C SER A 170 11.30 1.55 -8.54
N ASP A 171 12.41 1.08 -7.99
CA ASP A 171 13.35 0.20 -8.68
C ASP A 171 12.74 -1.17 -9.00
N HIS A 172 12.02 -1.78 -8.06
CA HIS A 172 11.37 -3.08 -8.23
C HIS A 172 9.99 -3.13 -7.56
N LEU A 173 9.04 -3.84 -8.17
CA LEU A 173 7.70 -4.04 -7.61
C LEU A 173 7.74 -4.59 -6.17
N ASN A 174 8.68 -5.51 -5.91
CA ASN A 174 8.86 -6.11 -4.58
C ASN A 174 9.28 -5.06 -3.53
N ASN A 175 10.08 -4.05 -3.89
CA ASN A 175 10.46 -2.98 -2.98
C ASN A 175 9.24 -2.14 -2.60
N PHE A 176 8.41 -1.79 -3.59
CA PHE A 176 7.13 -1.11 -3.35
C PHE A 176 6.23 -1.90 -2.41
N ILE A 177 6.00 -3.18 -2.70
CA ILE A 177 5.14 -4.05 -1.87
C ILE A 177 5.69 -4.14 -0.45
N TRP A 178 7.00 -4.43 -0.32
CA TRP A 178 7.66 -4.55 0.97
C TRP A 178 7.53 -3.28 1.80
N VAL A 179 7.95 -2.14 1.26
CA VAL A 179 7.94 -0.86 1.98
C VAL A 179 6.52 -0.47 2.36
N THR A 180 5.57 -0.55 1.43
CA THR A 180 4.19 -0.09 1.65
C THR A 180 3.49 -0.95 2.69
N PHE A 181 3.47 -2.27 2.52
CA PHE A 181 2.60 -3.13 3.33
C PHE A 181 3.25 -3.58 4.64
N THR A 182 4.55 -3.37 4.88
CA THR A 182 5.16 -3.65 6.19
C THR A 182 5.10 -2.46 7.14
N ARG A 183 5.10 -1.21 6.62
CA ARG A 183 5.25 0.02 7.42
C ARG A 183 3.96 0.78 7.74
N ILE A 184 2.81 0.27 7.28
CA ILE A 184 1.51 0.93 7.41
C ILE A 184 0.63 0.19 8.41
N ASN A 185 0.04 0.94 9.33
CA ASN A 185 -1.11 0.55 10.14
C ASN A 185 -2.38 1.20 9.55
N PRO A 186 -3.27 0.41 8.90
CA PRO A 186 -4.31 0.94 8.02
C PRO A 186 -5.10 2.15 8.51
N SER A 187 -5.63 2.13 9.73
CA SER A 187 -6.47 3.22 10.26
C SER A 187 -5.72 4.48 10.67
N HIS A 188 -4.38 4.42 10.78
CA HIS A 188 -3.54 5.53 11.22
C HIS A 188 -2.79 6.16 10.04
N ASP A 189 -2.36 5.31 9.11
CA ASP A 189 -1.41 5.67 8.06
C ASP A 189 -2.08 5.73 6.67
N ILE A 190 -3.37 5.39 6.54
CA ILE A 190 -4.14 5.61 5.32
C ILE A 190 -4.95 6.90 5.47
N SER A 191 -4.73 7.82 4.54
CA SER A 191 -5.51 9.02 4.31
C SER A 191 -5.99 9.05 2.86
N GLY A 192 -6.76 10.06 2.47
CA GLY A 192 -7.23 10.16 1.09
C GLY A 192 -7.59 11.58 0.69
N VAL A 193 -7.42 11.88 -0.60
CA VAL A 193 -7.77 13.17 -1.16
C VAL A 193 -9.29 13.32 -1.17
N GLY A 194 -9.80 14.38 -0.51
CA GLY A 194 -11.23 14.53 -0.30
C GLY A 194 -11.83 13.40 0.54
N SER A 195 -11.10 12.92 1.57
CA SER A 195 -11.60 11.88 2.47
C SER A 195 -12.85 12.33 3.24
N PHE A 196 -13.75 11.40 3.50
CA PHE A 196 -14.98 11.64 4.24
C PHE A 196 -15.34 10.45 5.13
N VAL A 197 -16.24 10.68 6.08
CA VAL A 197 -16.92 9.63 6.84
C VAL A 197 -18.42 9.81 6.67
N GLU A 198 -19.08 8.84 6.07
CA GLU A 198 -20.53 8.76 5.99
C GLU A 198 -21.02 7.65 6.92
N ASN A 199 -21.76 8.01 7.97
CA ASN A 199 -22.12 7.12 9.06
C ASN A 199 -20.88 6.47 9.72
N LYS A 200 -20.64 5.19 9.43
CA LYS A 200 -19.50 4.40 9.93
C LYS A 200 -18.58 3.93 8.80
N HIS A 201 -18.77 4.45 7.59
CA HIS A 201 -17.95 4.12 6.44
C HIS A 201 -16.99 5.27 6.14
N TRP A 202 -15.72 4.95 5.94
CA TRP A 202 -14.69 5.91 5.55
C TRP A 202 -14.30 5.64 4.09
N GLY A 203 -14.12 6.71 3.33
CA GLY A 203 -13.65 6.64 1.95
C GLY A 203 -13.04 7.96 1.50
N CYS A 204 -12.63 8.03 0.24
CA CYS A 204 -12.15 9.27 -0.38
C CYS A 204 -12.56 9.35 -1.85
N ILE A 205 -12.65 10.60 -2.35
CA ILE A 205 -13.07 10.88 -3.73
C ILE A 205 -11.88 10.82 -4.69
N GLY A 206 -10.69 11.19 -4.21
CA GLY A 206 -9.43 11.13 -4.95
C GLY A 206 -8.54 9.97 -4.50
N PRO A 207 -7.23 10.04 -4.80
CA PRO A 207 -6.26 9.01 -4.44
C PRO A 207 -6.15 8.76 -2.93
N LEU A 208 -5.80 7.53 -2.58
CA LEU A 208 -5.29 7.21 -1.25
C LEU A 208 -3.89 7.78 -1.07
N ILE A 209 -3.65 8.28 0.13
CA ILE A 209 -2.32 8.64 0.63
C ILE A 209 -1.94 7.58 1.66
N LEU A 210 -0.91 6.80 1.34
CA LEU A 210 -0.41 5.67 2.11
C LEU A 210 0.91 6.08 2.78
N ASP A 211 0.90 6.37 4.07
CA ASP A 211 2.11 6.81 4.78
C ASP A 211 2.99 5.62 5.19
N ALA A 212 3.95 5.26 4.34
CA ALA A 212 4.91 4.18 4.57
C ALA A 212 6.28 4.68 5.06
N ARG A 213 6.38 5.93 5.53
CA ARG A 213 7.61 6.44 6.18
C ARG A 213 7.94 5.61 7.42
N ILE A 214 9.21 5.53 7.77
CA ILE A 214 9.65 4.89 9.03
C ILE A 214 9.16 5.72 10.22
N LYS A 215 8.51 5.08 11.20
CA LYS A 215 8.10 5.73 12.45
C LYS A 215 9.03 5.35 13.60
N PRO A 216 9.17 6.19 14.65
CA PRO A 216 10.10 5.93 15.77
C PRO A 216 9.88 4.61 16.53
N HIS A 217 8.67 4.05 16.46
CA HIS A 217 8.31 2.79 17.13
C HIS A 217 8.53 1.56 16.26
N HIS A 218 8.88 1.72 14.97
CA HIS A 218 9.26 0.60 14.12
C HIS A 218 10.56 -0.02 14.64
N ALA A 219 10.70 -1.34 14.44
CA ALA A 219 11.99 -1.98 14.64
C ALA A 219 13.04 -1.30 13.73
N PRO A 220 14.29 -1.12 14.23
CA PRO A 220 15.39 -0.66 13.39
C PRO A 220 15.51 -1.52 12.13
N VAL A 221 15.93 -0.91 11.03
CA VAL A 221 16.23 -1.65 9.81
C VAL A 221 17.34 -2.64 10.11
N LEU A 222 17.14 -3.91 9.72
CA LEU A 222 18.18 -4.92 9.77
C LEU A 222 19.26 -4.55 8.75
N GLU A 223 20.40 -4.08 9.24
CA GLU A 223 21.58 -3.84 8.42
C GLU A 223 22.46 -5.09 8.43
N THR A 224 22.89 -5.53 7.25
CA THR A 224 23.84 -6.63 7.14
C THR A 224 25.22 -6.16 7.60
N ASP A 225 25.83 -6.92 8.51
CA ASP A 225 27.21 -6.66 8.90
C ASP A 225 28.12 -7.04 7.72
N LYS A 226 28.81 -6.03 7.16
CA LYS A 226 29.71 -6.22 6.01
C LYS A 226 30.79 -7.27 6.26
N SER A 227 31.28 -7.39 7.50
CA SER A 227 32.29 -8.39 7.85
C SER A 227 31.71 -9.81 7.83
N VAL A 228 30.46 -9.96 8.28
CA VAL A 228 29.74 -11.24 8.23
C VAL A 228 29.42 -11.60 6.78
N VAL A 229 28.87 -10.67 5.99
CA VAL A 229 28.61 -10.89 4.56
C VAL A 229 29.89 -11.32 3.85
N SER A 230 30.99 -10.59 4.03
CA SER A 230 32.27 -10.96 3.45
C SER A 230 32.74 -12.34 3.89
N SER A 231 32.57 -12.69 5.18
CA SER A 231 32.96 -14.00 5.70
C SER A 231 32.13 -15.14 5.11
N VAL A 232 30.84 -14.91 4.88
CA VAL A 232 29.95 -15.87 4.21
C VAL A 232 30.31 -15.97 2.73
N ASP A 233 30.53 -14.85 2.04
CA ASP A 233 30.92 -14.81 0.63
C ASP A 233 32.21 -15.62 0.38
N GLU A 234 33.20 -15.58 1.28
CA GLU A 234 34.40 -16.42 1.18
C GLU A 234 34.09 -17.93 1.17
N LEU A 235 33.03 -18.38 1.86
CA LEU A 235 32.67 -19.80 1.89
C LEU A 235 32.14 -20.30 0.55
N PHE A 236 31.48 -19.43 -0.22
CA PHE A 236 30.87 -19.72 -1.52
C PHE A 236 31.81 -19.44 -2.70
N LYS A 237 32.99 -18.86 -2.46
CA LYS A 237 33.98 -18.68 -3.53
C LYS A 237 34.48 -20.02 -4.06
N LYS A 238 35.00 -19.97 -5.28
CA LYS A 238 35.70 -21.10 -5.91
C LYS A 238 36.84 -21.62 -5.03
N GLY A 239 36.80 -22.91 -4.69
CA GLY A 239 37.67 -23.60 -3.74
C GLY A 239 37.20 -23.55 -2.28
N GLY A 240 36.09 -22.87 -1.99
CA GLY A 240 35.49 -22.73 -0.68
C GLY A 240 34.63 -23.94 -0.28
N PRO A 241 34.38 -24.14 1.02
CA PRO A 241 33.64 -25.30 1.53
C PRO A 241 32.18 -25.37 1.06
N LEU A 242 31.61 -24.27 0.55
CA LEU A 242 30.25 -24.19 0.03
C LEU A 242 30.20 -23.82 -1.47
N GLU A 243 31.30 -23.97 -2.22
CA GLU A 243 31.35 -23.64 -3.66
C GLU A 243 30.19 -24.26 -4.46
N ASP A 244 29.84 -25.51 -4.17
CA ASP A 244 28.77 -26.24 -4.89
C ASP A 244 27.36 -25.68 -4.63
N TRP A 245 27.20 -24.70 -3.73
CA TRP A 245 25.93 -24.12 -3.28
C TRP A 245 25.81 -22.61 -3.54
N GLY A 246 26.82 -22.00 -4.18
CA GLY A 246 26.90 -20.56 -4.45
C GLY A 246 26.33 -20.13 -5.79
#